data_AF-A0A8T5NH34-F1
#
_entry.id   AF-A0A8T5NH34-F1
#
_cell.length_a   1.000
_cell.length_b   1.000
_cell.length_c   1.000
_cell.angle_alpha   90.00
_cell.angle_beta   90.00
_cell.angle_gamma   90.00
#
_symmetry.space_group_name_H-M   'P 1'
#
loop_
_entity.id
_entity.type
_entity.pdbx_description
1 polymer ?
#
loop_
_entity_poly.entity_id
_entity_poly.type
_entity_poly.pdbx_seq_one_letter_code
_entity_poly.pdbx_strand_id
1 'polypeptide(L)'
;EEVLEPYLEDLRKFQKLSMDEEAKQHCMGILKGIYKFEKDATTEFQDWSGDDPHVYFIQVFEEWEKGNKDINNLDEMHLFIKKNCAKWYKDIEKR
;
A
#
# COMPACT_ATOMS: atom_id res chain seq x y z
N GLU A 1 -6.89 -8.43 -16.06
CA GLU A 1 -5.70 -7.56 -16.13
C GLU A 1 -5.58 -6.94 -14.75
N GLU A 2 -4.66 -7.44 -13.93
CA GLU A 2 -4.49 -6.95 -12.54
C GLU A 2 -3.83 -5.58 -12.61
N VAL A 3 -4.62 -4.52 -12.44
CA VAL A 3 -4.21 -3.12 -12.64
C VAL A 3 -3.01 -2.71 -11.78
N LEU A 4 -2.74 -3.46 -10.70
CA LEU A 4 -1.64 -3.20 -9.77
C LEU A 4 -0.36 -3.98 -10.03
N GLU A 5 -0.37 -5.02 -10.88
CA GLU A 5 0.79 -5.87 -11.09
C GLU A 5 2.05 -5.09 -11.51
N PRO A 6 1.98 -4.07 -12.40
CA PRO A 6 3.15 -3.26 -12.74
C PRO A 6 3.75 -2.50 -11.54
N TYR A 7 2.89 -2.03 -10.63
CA TYR A 7 3.34 -1.31 -9.44
C TYR A 7 3.97 -2.24 -8.40
N LEU A 8 3.47 -3.48 -8.30
CA LEU A 8 4.04 -4.53 -7.47
C LEU A 8 5.37 -5.04 -8.04
N GLU A 9 5.54 -5.09 -9.36
CA GLU A 9 6.81 -5.44 -10.00
C GLU A 9 7.92 -4.45 -9.65
N ASP A 10 7.64 -3.14 -9.68
CA ASP A 10 8.60 -2.11 -9.29
C ASP A 10 8.96 -2.21 -7.80
N LEU A 11 7.96 -2.46 -6.93
CA LEU A 11 8.19 -2.70 -5.51
C LEU A 11 9.12 -3.90 -5.27
N ARG A 12 8.82 -5.04 -5.91
CA ARG A 12 9.63 -6.26 -5.86
C ARG A 12 11.04 -6.02 -6.40
N LYS A 13 11.20 -5.17 -7.41
CA LYS A 13 12.50 -4.80 -7.98
C LYS A 13 13.34 -4.02 -6.98
N PHE A 14 12.78 -3.02 -6.29
CA PHE A 14 13.51 -2.30 -5.24
C PHE A 14 13.94 -3.22 -4.10
N GLN A 15 13.06 -4.11 -3.64
CA GLN A 15 13.37 -5.12 -2.62
C GLN A 15 14.50 -6.06 -3.06
N LYS A 16 14.49 -6.55 -4.32
CA LYS A 16 15.57 -7.38 -4.88
C LYS A 16 16.92 -6.67 -4.93
N LEU A 17 16.92 -5.35 -5.11
CA LEU A 17 18.13 -4.54 -5.14
C LEU A 17 18.58 -4.06 -3.75
N SER A 18 17.88 -4.46 -2.67
CA SER A 18 18.12 -3.97 -1.30
C SER A 18 18.05 -2.44 -1.18
N MET A 19 17.17 -1.84 -1.98
CA MET A 19 16.88 -0.40 -1.97
C MET A 19 15.68 -0.16 -1.04
N ASP A 20 15.91 -0.34 0.25
CA ASP A 20 14.85 -0.43 1.26
C ASP A 20 14.09 0.90 1.44
N GLU A 21 14.79 2.04 1.35
CA GLU A 21 14.19 3.37 1.42
C GLU A 21 13.28 3.62 0.20
N GLU A 22 13.75 3.30 -0.99
CA GLU A 22 12.99 3.47 -2.22
C GLU A 22 11.77 2.55 -2.26
N ALA A 23 11.92 1.30 -1.80
CA ALA A 23 10.80 0.37 -1.64
C ALA A 23 9.74 0.92 -0.67
N LYS A 24 10.16 1.49 0.46
CA LYS A 24 9.28 2.14 1.44
C LYS A 24 8.55 3.35 0.84
N GLN A 25 9.27 4.28 0.20
CA GLN A 25 8.66 5.46 -0.41
C GLN A 25 7.68 5.10 -1.52
N HIS A 26 8.01 4.09 -2.34
CA HIS A 26 7.14 3.58 -3.39
C HIS A 26 5.85 2.97 -2.81
N CYS A 27 5.97 2.12 -1.79
CA CYS A 27 4.82 1.57 -1.08
C CYS A 27 3.94 2.67 -0.47
N MET A 28 4.52 3.65 0.24
CA MET A 28 3.79 4.79 0.80
C MET A 28 3.02 5.57 -0.28
N GLY A 29 3.60 5.74 -1.46
CA GLY A 29 2.97 6.37 -2.62
C GLY A 29 1.74 5.61 -3.11
N ILE A 30 1.88 4.29 -3.31
CA ILE A 30 0.79 3.42 -3.76
C ILE A 30 -0.35 3.41 -2.73
N LEU A 31 -0.06 3.17 -1.45
CA LEU A 31 -1.05 3.14 -0.37
C LEU A 31 -1.84 4.45 -0.29
N LYS A 32 -1.15 5.59 -0.37
CA LYS A 32 -1.80 6.90 -0.37
C LYS A 32 -2.67 7.12 -1.61
N GLY A 33 -2.24 6.64 -2.77
CA GLY A 33 -3.01 6.70 -4.02
C GLY A 33 -4.31 5.91 -3.92
N ILE A 34 -4.25 4.67 -3.45
CA ILE A 34 -5.41 3.80 -3.24
C ILE A 34 -6.39 4.42 -2.23
N TYR A 35 -5.88 4.88 -1.10
CA TYR A 35 -6.72 5.52 -0.07
C TYR A 35 -7.39 6.81 -0.57
N LYS A 36 -6.67 7.60 -1.37
CA LYS A 36 -7.21 8.81 -1.99
C LYS A 36 -8.29 8.46 -3.02
N PHE A 37 -8.08 7.42 -3.83
CA PHE A 37 -9.06 6.94 -4.80
C PHE A 37 -10.38 6.57 -4.10
N GLU A 38 -10.34 5.77 -3.04
CA GLU A 38 -11.54 5.43 -2.24
C GLU A 38 -12.25 6.68 -1.69
N LYS A 39 -11.49 7.67 -1.23
CA LYS A 39 -12.06 8.90 -0.64
C LYS A 39 -12.68 9.84 -1.69
N ASP A 40 -12.05 9.93 -2.86
CA ASP A 40 -12.42 10.87 -3.92
C ASP A 40 -13.38 10.24 -4.95
N ALA A 41 -13.51 8.91 -4.97
CA ALA A 41 -14.47 8.20 -5.82
C ALA A 41 -15.90 8.54 -5.38
N THR A 42 -16.49 9.53 -6.05
CA THR A 42 -17.94 9.72 -6.06
C THR A 42 -18.58 8.49 -6.68
N THR A 43 -19.62 7.98 -6.01
CA THR A 43 -20.39 6.73 -6.17
C THR A 43 -20.64 6.19 -7.59
N GLU A 44 -20.45 6.96 -8.66
CA GLU A 44 -20.62 6.49 -10.05
C GLU A 44 -19.51 5.55 -10.56
N PHE A 45 -18.33 5.52 -9.93
CA PHE A 45 -17.23 4.62 -10.32
C PHE A 45 -17.09 3.37 -9.44
N GLN A 46 -17.79 3.29 -8.31
CA GLN A 46 -17.71 2.14 -7.39
C GLN A 46 -18.39 0.88 -7.94
N ASP A 47 -19.45 1.02 -8.73
CA ASP A 47 -20.17 -0.12 -9.32
C ASP A 47 -19.40 -0.83 -10.45
N TRP A 48 -18.29 -0.26 -10.92
CA TRP A 48 -17.49 -0.79 -12.03
C TRP A 48 -16.11 -1.32 -11.61
N SER A 49 -15.68 -1.10 -10.37
CA SER A 49 -14.45 -1.72 -9.85
C SER A 49 -14.77 -3.10 -9.29
N GLY A 50 -14.30 -4.16 -9.96
CA GLY A 50 -14.53 -5.53 -9.53
C GLY A 50 -13.89 -5.91 -8.19
N ASP A 51 -12.91 -5.14 -7.71
CA ASP A 51 -12.18 -5.39 -6.46
C ASP A 51 -12.17 -4.13 -5.56
N ASP A 52 -12.40 -4.35 -4.26
CA ASP A 52 -12.43 -3.32 -3.23
C ASP A 52 -11.03 -2.65 -3.07
N PRO A 53 -10.91 -1.31 -3.21
CA PRO A 53 -9.66 -0.58 -2.97
C PRO A 53 -8.97 -0.94 -1.64
N HIS A 54 -9.74 -1.29 -0.62
CA HIS A 54 -9.20 -1.76 0.65
C HIS A 54 -8.42 -3.07 0.52
N VAL A 55 -8.90 -4.04 -0.27
CA VAL A 55 -8.20 -5.32 -0.50
C VAL A 55 -6.84 -5.06 -1.13
N TYR A 56 -6.79 -4.19 -2.13
CA TYR A 56 -5.55 -3.80 -2.78
C TYR A 56 -4.58 -3.06 -1.86
N PHE A 57 -5.09 -2.19 -1.00
CA PHE A 57 -4.29 -1.50 0.02
C PHE A 57 -3.57 -2.52 0.92
N ILE A 58 -4.30 -3.53 1.39
CA ILE A 58 -3.74 -4.60 2.23
C ILE A 58 -2.67 -5.40 1.46
N GLN A 59 -2.95 -5.82 0.22
CA GLN A 59 -2.01 -6.61 -0.58
C GLN A 59 -0.69 -5.88 -0.83
N VAL A 60 -0.74 -4.58 -1.13
CA VAL A 60 0.46 -3.76 -1.34
C VAL A 60 1.30 -3.66 -0.06
N PHE A 61 0.66 -3.47 1.09
CA PHE A 61 1.35 -3.44 2.37
C PHE A 61 2.03 -4.78 2.67
N GLU A 62 1.29 -5.89 2.54
CA GLU A 62 1.83 -7.24 2.76
C GLU A 62 3.02 -7.54 1.84
N GLU A 63 2.94 -7.15 0.57
CA GLU A 63 4.03 -7.39 -0.37
C GLU A 63 5.29 -6.58 -0.02
N TRP A 64 5.12 -5.32 0.41
CA TRP A 64 6.23 -4.53 0.90
C TRP A 64 6.84 -5.13 2.18
N GLU A 65 5.99 -5.55 3.12
CA GLU A 65 6.39 -6.11 4.42
C GLU A 65 7.23 -7.38 4.26
N LYS A 66 6.85 -8.30 3.36
CA LYS A 66 7.60 -9.54 3.09
C LYS A 66 9.06 -9.31 2.68
N GLY A 67 9.33 -8.21 1.98
CA GLY A 67 10.68 -7.87 1.53
C GLY A 67 11.41 -6.90 2.45
N ASN A 68 10.72 -6.29 3.41
CA ASN A 68 11.32 -5.39 4.38
C ASN A 68 12.11 -6.19 5.44
N LYS A 69 13.35 -5.76 5.72
CA LYS A 69 14.23 -6.40 6.71
C LYS A 69 14.51 -5.52 7.92
N ASP A 70 14.07 -4.26 7.90
CA ASP A 70 14.35 -3.28 8.95
C ASP A 70 13.09 -2.95 9.75
N ILE A 71 13.16 -3.13 11.06
CA ILE A 71 12.08 -2.80 11.99
C ILE A 71 11.78 -1.28 12.01
N ASN A 72 12.79 -0.43 11.79
CA ASN A 72 12.58 1.02 11.78
C ASN A 72 11.69 1.44 10.59
N ASN A 73 11.88 0.79 9.44
CA ASN A 73 11.03 1.00 8.28
C ASN A 73 9.57 0.59 8.55
N LEU A 74 9.36 -0.48 9.32
CA LEU A 74 8.03 -0.93 9.73
C LEU A 74 7.36 0.13 10.62
N ASP A 75 8.06 0.62 11.65
CA ASP A 75 7.55 1.67 12.54
C ASP A 75 7.20 2.96 11.78
N GLU A 76 8.07 3.40 10.86
CA GLU A 76 7.81 4.55 10.01
C GLU A 76 6.59 4.36 9.10
N MET A 77 6.42 3.16 8.54
CA MET A 77 5.24 2.82 7.74
C MET A 77 3.96 2.83 8.57
N HIS A 78 3.96 2.25 9.77
CA HIS A 78 2.80 2.30 10.67
C HIS A 78 2.44 3.74 11.05
N LEU A 79 3.45 4.57 11.39
CA LEU A 79 3.24 6.00 11.67
C LEU A 79 2.64 6.73 10.45
N PHE A 80 3.15 6.43 9.25
CA PHE A 80 2.63 6.99 8.01
C PHE A 80 1.17 6.58 7.75
N ILE A 81 0.83 5.30 7.83
CA ILE A 81 -0.52 4.79 7.59
C ILE A 81 -1.47 5.35 8.65
N LYS A 82 -1.08 5.37 9.92
CA LYS A 82 -1.88 5.96 11.01
C LYS A 82 -2.22 7.43 10.76
N LYS A 83 -1.27 8.20 10.21
CA LYS A 83 -1.45 9.62 9.92
C LYS A 83 -2.25 9.89 8.64
N ASN A 84 -2.02 9.13 7.57
CA ASN A 84 -2.55 9.43 6.24
C ASN A 84 -3.76 8.58 5.84
N CYS A 85 -3.87 7.37 6.38
CA CYS A 85 -4.86 6.34 6.00
C CYS A 85 -5.60 5.80 7.26
N ALA A 86 -5.93 6.68 8.20
CA ALA A 86 -6.38 6.33 9.55
C ALA A 86 -7.59 5.38 9.60
N LYS A 87 -8.50 5.44 8.61
CA LYS A 87 -9.67 4.55 8.53
C LYS A 87 -9.25 3.08 8.44
N TRP A 88 -8.20 2.78 7.68
CA TRP A 88 -7.72 1.43 7.39
C TRP A 88 -6.55 0.99 8.27
N TYR A 89 -5.98 1.88 9.08
CA TYR A 89 -4.89 1.55 10.00
C TYR A 89 -5.26 0.41 10.97
N LYS A 90 -6.53 0.33 11.40
CA LYS A 90 -7.00 -0.72 12.33
C LYS A 90 -6.86 -2.13 11.76
N ASP A 91 -6.90 -2.27 10.43
CA ASP A 91 -6.81 -3.55 9.74
C ASP A 91 -5.35 -3.95 9.45
N ILE A 92 -4.44 -2.99 9.57
CA ILE A 92 -2.98 -3.17 9.58
C ILE A 92 -2.47 -3.47 11.00
N GLU A 93 -2.98 -2.78 12.03
CA GLU A 93 -2.52 -2.93 13.44
C GLU A 93 -2.92 -4.27 14.09
N LYS A 94 -4.01 -4.89 13.65
CA LYS A 94 -4.52 -6.14 14.23
C LYS A 94 -3.79 -7.40 13.75
N ARG A 95 -2.78 -7.25 12.89
CA ARG A 95 -2.04 -8.34 12.27
C ARG A 95 -0.73 -8.58 13.01
#